data_AF-A0A2S6SYG3-F1
#
_entry.id   AF-A0A2S6SYG3-F1
#
_cell.length_a   1.000
_cell.length_b   1.000
_cell.length_c   1.000
_cell.angle_alpha   90.00
_cell.angle_beta   90.00
_cell.angle_gamma   90.00
#
_symmetry.space_group_name_H-M   'P 1'
#
loop_
_entity.id
_entity.type
_entity.pdbx_description
1 polymer ?
#
loop_
_entity_poly.entity_id
_entity_poly.type
_entity_poly.pdbx_seq_one_letter_code
_entity_poly.pdbx_strand_id
1 'polypeptide(L)'
;MKFIKNTFLSIVFFTFVVLGSTSSKAACSVHLGDFDWDSANIHTAIASFMIENGYGCDVEVTKGSTTPIMAAFFDGQIDVVTEVWEDNLVELLKPH
;
A
#
# COMPACT_ATOMS: atom_id res chain seq x y z
N MET A 1 10.94 30.41 -39.85
CA MET A 1 10.24 30.75 -38.58
C MET A 1 9.36 29.61 -38.05
N LYS A 2 8.59 28.89 -38.89
CA LYS A 2 7.74 27.77 -38.44
C LYS A 2 8.52 26.62 -37.77
N PHE A 3 9.69 26.26 -38.31
CA PHE A 3 10.52 25.19 -37.75
C PHE A 3 11.00 25.51 -36.32
N ILE A 4 11.59 26.70 -36.13
CA ILE A 4 12.05 27.18 -34.81
C ILE A 4 10.90 27.30 -33.81
N LYS A 5 9.72 27.79 -34.25
CA LYS A 5 8.53 27.91 -33.40
C LYS A 5 8.00 26.55 -32.96
N ASN A 6 8.00 25.55 -33.85
CA ASN A 6 7.56 24.20 -33.53
C ASN A 6 8.54 23.50 -32.58
N THR A 7 9.85 23.65 -32.79
CA THR A 7 10.86 23.11 -31.88
C THR A 7 10.74 23.71 -30.48
N PHE A 8 10.51 25.03 -30.40
CA PHE A 8 10.31 25.70 -29.12
C PHE A 8 9.04 25.20 -28.40
N LEU A 9 7.94 25.00 -29.14
CA LEU A 9 6.69 24.47 -28.58
C LEU A 9 6.84 23.04 -28.05
N SER A 10 7.57 22.19 -28.78
CA SER A 10 7.84 20.80 -28.35
C SER A 10 8.72 20.73 -27.11
N ILE A 11 9.72 21.62 -27.00
CA ILE A 11 10.57 21.69 -25.80
C ILE A 11 9.74 22.11 -24.59
N VAL A 12 8.90 23.15 -24.73
CA VAL A 12 8.02 23.59 -23.64
C VAL A 12 7.06 22.48 -23.21
N PHE A 13 6.48 21.75 -24.17
CA PHE A 13 5.61 20.62 -23.88
C PHE A 13 6.35 19.47 -23.15
N PHE A 14 7.56 19.14 -23.60
CA PHE A 14 8.38 18.10 -22.97
C PHE A 14 8.80 18.49 -21.55
N THR A 15 9.18 19.75 -21.33
CA THR A 15 9.49 20.28 -20.00
C THR A 15 8.26 20.25 -19.09
N PHE A 16 7.06 20.55 -19.60
CA PHE A 16 5.82 20.49 -18.82
C PHE A 16 5.46 19.06 -18.37
N VAL A 17 5.70 18.06 -19.23
CA VAL A 17 5.49 16.64 -18.88
C VAL A 17 6.48 16.17 -17.80
N VAL A 18 7.74 16.63 -17.87
CA VAL A 18 8.78 16.25 -16.90
C VAL A 18 8.60 16.93 -15.53
N LEU A 19 8.07 18.16 -15.49
CA LEU A 19 7.79 18.86 -14.23
C LEU A 19 6.45 18.46 -13.60
N GLY A 20 5.51 17.90 -14.36
CA GLY A 20 4.21 17.44 -13.85
C GLY A 20 4.26 16.08 -13.14
N SER A 21 5.37 15.34 -13.21
CA SER A 21 5.52 14.00 -12.63
C SER A 21 6.09 13.99 -11.21
N THR A 22 6.06 15.12 -10.48
CA THR A 22 6.37 15.11 -9.06
C THR A 22 5.23 14.47 -8.29
N SER A 23 5.34 13.16 -8.03
CA SER A 23 4.56 12.51 -6.97
C SER A 23 4.94 13.19 -5.66
N SER A 24 4.03 14.01 -5.12
CA SER A 24 4.16 14.48 -3.75
C SER A 24 4.15 13.24 -2.86
N LYS A 25 5.32 12.85 -2.35
CA LYS A 25 5.43 11.91 -1.23
C LYS A 25 4.80 12.59 -0.02
N ALA A 26 3.49 12.47 0.13
CA ALA A 26 2.90 12.60 1.45
C ALA A 26 3.62 11.58 2.33
N ALA A 27 4.05 11.97 3.53
CA ALA A 27 4.60 11.02 4.49
C ALA A 27 3.47 10.07 4.90
N CYS A 28 3.30 8.98 4.13
CA CYS A 28 2.35 7.92 4.41
C CYS A 28 3.12 6.72 4.98
N SER A 29 2.59 6.18 6.07
CA SER A 29 3.00 4.93 6.67
C SER A 29 1.78 4.01 6.70
N VAL A 30 1.98 2.72 6.43
CA VAL A 30 0.92 1.71 6.47
C VAL A 30 1.41 0.52 7.29
N HIS A 31 0.61 0.10 8.27
CA HIS A 31 0.88 -1.06 9.10
C HIS A 31 0.04 -2.25 8.66
N LEU A 32 0.70 -3.29 8.13
CA LEU A 32 0.07 -4.51 7.63
C LEU A 32 0.11 -5.62 8.69
N GLY A 33 -0.99 -6.36 8.78
CA GLY A 33 -1.09 -7.60 9.54
C GLY A 33 -0.82 -8.80 8.64
N ASP A 34 0.03 -9.70 9.12
CA ASP A 34 0.39 -10.95 8.47
C ASP A 34 0.20 -12.13 9.42
N PHE A 35 0.12 -13.34 8.86
CA PHE A 35 -0.18 -14.55 9.62
C PHE A 35 0.92 -15.61 9.53
N ASP A 36 0.76 -16.71 10.27
CA ASP A 36 1.73 -17.79 10.38
C ASP A 36 1.67 -18.83 9.24
N TRP A 37 0.85 -18.61 8.21
CA TRP A 37 0.74 -19.49 7.03
C TRP A 37 1.25 -18.83 5.74
N ASP A 38 1.71 -19.67 4.81
CA ASP A 38 2.51 -19.23 3.66
C ASP A 38 1.74 -18.33 2.66
N SER A 39 0.46 -18.61 2.40
CA SER A 39 -0.32 -17.79 1.45
C SER A 39 -0.50 -16.36 1.94
N ALA A 40 -0.75 -16.17 3.24
CA ALA A 40 -0.84 -14.84 3.83
C ALA A 40 0.48 -14.09 3.69
N ASN A 41 1.62 -14.77 3.89
CA ASN A 41 2.93 -14.12 3.77
C ASN A 41 3.20 -13.66 2.34
N ILE A 42 2.81 -14.45 1.34
CA ILE A 42 2.94 -14.06 -0.07
C ILE A 42 2.05 -12.86 -0.38
N HIS A 43 0.79 -12.87 0.05
CA HIS A 43 -0.13 -11.74 -0.17
C HIS A 43 0.37 -10.46 0.50
N THR A 44 0.84 -10.55 1.75
CA THR A 44 1.43 -9.43 2.48
C THR A 44 2.68 -8.90 1.78
N ALA A 45 3.60 -9.76 1.35
CA ALA A 45 4.81 -9.34 0.64
C ALA A 45 4.50 -8.61 -0.69
N ILE A 46 3.51 -9.09 -1.44
CA ILE A 46 3.05 -8.42 -2.67
C ILE A 46 2.46 -7.04 -2.34
N ALA A 47 1.61 -6.96 -1.32
CA ALA A 47 0.99 -5.71 -0.90
C ALA A 47 2.03 -4.69 -0.42
N SER A 48 2.97 -5.10 0.44
CA SER A 48 4.08 -4.25 0.90
C SER A 48 4.89 -3.72 -0.29
N PHE A 49 5.27 -4.60 -1.23
CA PHE A 49 6.01 -4.18 -2.43
C PHE A 49 5.26 -3.10 -3.22
N MET A 50 3.95 -3.28 -3.44
CA MET A 50 3.12 -2.32 -4.15
C MET A 50 2.98 -0.98 -3.39
N ILE A 51 2.83 -1.03 -2.07
CA ILE A 51 2.69 0.17 -1.23
C ILE A 51 4.00 0.97 -1.21
N GLU A 52 5.13 0.29 -1.01
CA GLU A 52 6.45 0.90 -0.98
C GLU A 52 6.85 1.48 -2.36
N ASN A 53 6.67 0.71 -3.43
CA ASN A 53 7.23 1.06 -4.74
C ASN A 53 6.21 1.74 -5.67
N GLY A 54 4.92 1.48 -5.48
CA GLY A 54 3.84 2.08 -6.27
C GLY A 54 3.33 3.38 -5.67
N TYR A 55 3.23 3.45 -4.34
CA TYR A 55 2.70 4.62 -3.63
C TYR A 55 3.77 5.42 -2.88
N GLY A 56 4.95 4.84 -2.64
CA GLY A 56 6.06 5.54 -1.98
C GLY A 56 5.90 5.69 -0.48
N CYS A 57 5.01 4.89 0.14
CA CYS A 57 4.76 4.88 1.58
C CYS A 57 5.76 3.97 2.30
N ASP A 58 6.00 4.26 3.58
CA ASP A 58 6.70 3.34 4.47
C ASP A 58 5.73 2.22 4.88
N VAL A 59 6.24 0.99 5.04
CA VAL A 59 5.44 -0.16 5.43
C VAL A 59 6.04 -0.83 6.67
N GLU A 60 5.20 -1.07 7.65
CA GLU A 60 5.48 -1.95 8.79
C GLU A 60 4.64 -3.22 8.65
N VAL A 61 5.19 -4.38 9.02
CA VAL A 61 4.47 -5.65 9.02
C VAL A 61 4.56 -6.28 10.40
N THR A 62 3.42 -6.63 11.00
CA THR A 62 3.38 -7.48 12.19
C THR A 62 2.81 -8.83 11.83
N LYS A 63 3.59 -9.87 12.10
CA LYS A 63 3.21 -11.27 11.89
C LYS A 63 2.83 -11.94 13.21
N GLY A 64 1.73 -12.67 13.22
CA GLY A 64 1.25 -13.37 14.41
C GLY A 64 0.19 -14.42 14.11
N SER A 65 -0.39 -15.00 15.17
CA SER A 65 -1.56 -15.87 15.02
C SER A 65 -2.83 -15.05 14.77
N THR A 66 -3.91 -15.71 14.34
CA THR A 66 -5.15 -15.07 13.93
C THR A 66 -5.73 -14.13 15.00
N THR A 67 -5.90 -14.60 16.23
CA THR A 67 -6.54 -13.84 17.31
C THR A 67 -5.84 -12.51 17.64
N PRO A 68 -4.52 -12.47 17.92
CA PRO A 68 -3.85 -11.20 18.24
C PRO A 68 -3.79 -10.24 17.06
N ILE A 69 -3.58 -10.71 15.83
CA ILE A 69 -3.55 -9.84 14.64
C ILE A 69 -4.93 -9.22 14.41
N MET A 70 -5.99 -10.01 14.49
CA MET A 70 -7.34 -9.49 14.28
C MET A 70 -7.82 -8.61 15.42
N ALA A 71 -7.42 -8.88 16.68
CA ALA A 71 -7.67 -7.96 17.79
C ALA A 71 -7.00 -6.60 17.55
N ALA A 72 -5.71 -6.58 17.16
CA ALA A 72 -4.99 -5.36 16.82
C ALA A 72 -5.62 -4.63 15.61
N PHE A 73 -6.12 -5.37 14.62
CA PHE A 73 -6.86 -4.81 13.49
C PHE A 73 -8.17 -4.14 13.92
N PHE A 74 -8.98 -4.80 14.76
CA PHE A 74 -10.23 -4.22 15.26
C PHE A 74 -10.01 -2.99 16.15
N ASP A 75 -8.90 -2.96 16.88
CA ASP A 75 -8.47 -1.81 17.69
C ASP A 75 -7.82 -0.68 16.85
N GLY A 76 -7.69 -0.86 15.53
CA GLY A 76 -7.13 0.14 14.61
C GLY A 76 -5.61 0.31 14.71
N GLN A 77 -4.90 -0.68 15.26
CA GLN A 77 -3.44 -0.72 15.30
C GLN A 77 -2.84 -1.26 13.99
N ILE A 78 -3.59 -2.09 13.27
CA ILE A 78 -3.25 -2.60 11.94
C ILE A 78 -4.20 -1.96 10.93
N ASP A 79 -3.65 -1.41 9.86
CA ASP A 79 -4.43 -0.73 8.82
C ASP A 79 -5.04 -1.72 7.80
N VAL A 80 -4.26 -2.74 7.43
CA VAL A 80 -4.62 -3.67 6.35
C VAL A 80 -4.24 -5.09 6.71
N VAL A 81 -5.17 -6.02 6.45
CA VAL A 81 -4.91 -7.46 6.42
C VAL A 81 -5.22 -7.98 5.02
N THR A 82 -4.29 -8.73 4.43
CA THR A 82 -4.35 -9.10 3.01
C THR A 82 -5.09 -10.42 2.76
N GLU A 83 -5.29 -11.25 3.78
CA GLU A 83 -5.98 -12.53 3.68
C GLU A 83 -6.74 -12.85 4.97
N VAL A 84 -8.07 -12.72 4.94
CA VAL A 84 -8.93 -13.00 6.10
C VAL A 84 -9.77 -14.24 5.83
N TRP A 85 -9.71 -15.21 6.75
CA TRP A 85 -10.56 -16.39 6.77
C TRP A 85 -11.57 -16.28 7.91
N GLU A 86 -12.84 -16.01 7.59
CA GLU A 86 -13.92 -15.80 8.58
C GLU A 86 -14.11 -17.01 9.50
N ASP A 87 -13.88 -18.23 9.00
CA ASP A 87 -13.98 -19.47 9.78
C ASP A 87 -13.04 -19.50 10.99
N ASN A 88 -11.91 -18.77 10.93
CA ASN A 88 -10.97 -18.65 12.04
C ASN A 88 -11.37 -17.57 13.06
N LEU A 89 -12.40 -16.78 12.78
CA LEU A 89 -12.83 -15.61 13.57
C LEU A 89 -14.17 -15.80 14.28
N VAL A 90 -14.73 -17.01 14.24
CA VAL A 90 -16.07 -17.29 14.74
C VAL A 90 -16.28 -16.82 16.19
N GLU A 91 -15.27 -16.90 17.05
CA GLU A 91 -15.37 -16.40 18.42
C GLU A 91 -15.30 -14.87 18.52
N LEU A 92 -14.52 -14.22 17.64
CA LEU A 92 -14.34 -12.77 17.61
C LEU A 92 -15.51 -12.01 16.96
N LEU A 93 -16.22 -12.64 16.02
CA LEU A 93 -17.31 -12.03 15.28
C LEU A 93 -18.70 -12.34 15.86
N LYS A 94 -18.80 -13.26 16.83
CA LYS A 94 -20.07 -13.56 17.49
C LYS A 94 -20.57 -12.31 18.23
N PRO A 95 -21.84 -11.92 18.03
CA PRO A 95 -22.45 -10.87 18.84
C PRO A 95 -22.42 -11.30 20.31
N HIS A 96 -21.90 -10.43 21.17
CA HIS A 96 -21.99 -10.58 22.63
C HIS A 96 -23.30 -10.02 23.16
#